data_AF-A0A8I1SG07-F1
#
_entry.id   AF-A0A8I1SG07-F1
#
_cell.length_a   1.000
_cell.length_b   1.000
_cell.length_c   1.000
_cell.angle_alpha   90.00
_cell.angle_beta   90.00
_cell.angle_gamma   90.00
#
_symmetry.space_group_name_H-M   'P 1'
#
loop_
_entity.id
_entity.type
_entity.pdbx_description
1 polymer ?
#
loop_
_entity_poly.entity_id
_entity_poly.type
_entity_poly.pdbx_seq_one_letter_code
_entity_poly.pdbx_strand_id
1 'polypeptide(L)'
;MKFETKGQRSSSVTDLLSPGSMLRGMVFGMSFAVGLTFGVGQGSAQSVETETTAPATTPVAEPSAQSDSATGPDMSAQSAAPGATASETAAPEVPQPEAPAVDQAVDPAVDPIVAEKPAAAPAGDATSAVVFMYHRFGEDEYPSTNIKIDQFKEHIAELTSGGYTVMGLPQIVTAIENGGGLPDRTIGITIDDAYRSVYEQAWPIFKAHNMPFTVFVSTQQIDDGFSNYMTWDMVRDLVKAGVTIGGHSQHHSHLPDLDIAAVKAELDHSAKRFKEELGFVPDIFAYPYGEANADVINAVKEAGYKAAFGQQSGAMSTESDFMYLPRFALNEHYGAMDRFKLAANSLPLRVSDVTPGDYTLTRNPPAFGFTLKEPTANIACYPSDGDATMSRLGDERVEIRLDGPVASGRWRINCTAMGPDSRWQWFGMLYTVP
;
A
#
# COMPACT_ATOMS: atom_id res chain seq x y z
N MET A 1 28.21 3.64 55.13
CA MET A 1 28.58 2.33 55.69
C MET A 1 29.31 1.56 54.62
N LYS A 2 30.56 1.18 54.89
CA LYS A 2 31.41 0.30 54.07
C LYS A 2 30.85 -1.13 54.12
N PHE A 3 31.01 -1.90 53.03
CA PHE A 3 31.82 -3.13 53.04
C PHE A 3 32.06 -3.60 51.59
N GLU A 4 33.32 -3.50 51.18
CA GLU A 4 33.93 -4.38 50.16
C GLU A 4 34.08 -5.79 50.74
N THR A 5 34.05 -6.82 49.89
CA THR A 5 35.11 -7.85 49.91
C THR A 5 35.28 -8.53 48.55
N LYS A 6 36.56 -8.70 48.22
CA LYS A 6 37.19 -9.27 47.02
C LYS A 6 37.24 -10.80 47.03
N GLY A 7 37.47 -11.35 45.83
CA GLY A 7 38.40 -12.46 45.56
C GLY A 7 37.76 -13.85 45.47
N GLN A 8 38.20 -14.80 44.64
CA GLN A 8 39.41 -14.90 43.82
C GLN A 8 39.28 -16.14 42.88
N ARG A 9 40.02 -16.11 41.75
CA ARG A 9 40.14 -17.14 40.70
C ARG A 9 40.92 -18.39 41.11
N SER A 10 40.72 -19.51 40.38
CA SER A 10 41.73 -20.48 39.86
C SER A 10 41.01 -21.82 39.58
N SER A 11 40.76 -22.30 38.34
CA SER A 11 41.60 -22.77 37.23
C SER A 11 42.09 -24.24 37.31
N SER A 12 41.80 -24.95 36.20
CA SER A 12 42.50 -26.12 35.64
C SER A 12 42.17 -27.51 36.23
N VAL A 13 42.18 -28.67 35.53
CA VAL A 13 42.42 -29.05 34.12
C VAL A 13 42.19 -30.59 34.01
N THR A 14 41.67 -31.05 32.84
CA THR A 14 41.73 -32.38 32.15
C THR A 14 41.64 -33.74 32.86
N ASP A 15 40.81 -34.64 32.31
CA ASP A 15 41.19 -35.84 31.50
C ASP A 15 39.96 -36.79 31.35
N LEU A 16 39.45 -37.10 30.14
CA LEU A 16 39.90 -38.08 29.12
C LEU A 16 39.42 -39.53 29.34
N LEU A 17 38.70 -40.05 28.32
CA LEU A 17 38.66 -41.42 27.76
C LEU A 17 37.30 -42.18 27.70
N SER A 18 36.97 -42.54 26.46
CA SER A 18 35.95 -43.47 25.91
C SER A 18 36.49 -44.93 25.92
N PRO A 19 35.99 -45.96 25.17
CA PRO A 19 34.69 -46.27 24.54
C PRO A 19 34.23 -47.76 24.77
N GLY A 20 33.12 -48.23 24.15
CA GLY A 20 32.91 -49.69 24.03
C GLY A 20 31.62 -50.24 23.36
N SER A 21 31.77 -50.64 22.09
CA SER A 21 31.32 -51.92 21.47
C SER A 21 29.98 -52.08 20.71
N MET A 22 30.14 -52.56 19.47
CA MET A 22 29.17 -53.16 18.53
C MET A 22 28.96 -54.66 18.80
N LEU A 23 27.84 -55.27 18.34
CA LEU A 23 27.79 -56.32 17.27
C LEU A 23 26.40 -57.04 17.12
N ARG A 24 25.96 -57.18 15.85
CA ARG A 24 25.36 -58.36 15.13
C ARG A 24 24.08 -59.11 15.60
N GLY A 25 23.22 -59.39 14.60
CA GLY A 25 22.45 -60.66 14.42
C GLY A 25 20.99 -60.45 13.96
N MET A 26 20.61 -60.59 12.68
CA MET A 26 20.34 -61.78 11.84
C MET A 26 18.88 -62.33 11.91
N VAL A 27 18.37 -62.64 10.71
CA VAL A 27 17.01 -62.99 10.23
C VAL A 27 16.50 -64.37 10.67
N PHE A 28 15.19 -64.52 10.90
CA PHE A 28 14.25 -65.66 10.63
C PHE A 28 12.86 -65.21 11.17
N GLY A 29 11.69 -65.27 10.54
CA GLY A 29 11.13 -66.12 9.50
C GLY A 29 10.00 -66.96 10.11
N MET A 30 8.72 -66.58 9.94
CA MET A 30 7.59 -67.53 9.84
C MET A 30 6.25 -66.85 9.49
N SER A 31 5.68 -67.27 8.37
CA SER A 31 4.27 -67.14 7.99
C SER A 31 3.39 -68.09 8.80
N PHE A 32 2.15 -67.68 9.08
CA PHE A 32 0.99 -68.59 9.03
C PHE A 32 -0.23 -67.84 8.50
N ALA A 33 -0.99 -68.55 7.68
CA ALA A 33 -2.10 -68.06 6.88
C ALA A 33 -3.45 -68.61 7.38
N VAL A 34 -4.50 -68.03 6.81
CA VAL A 34 -5.87 -68.55 6.61
C VAL A 34 -6.87 -68.37 7.75
N GLY A 35 -8.00 -67.73 7.41
CA GLY A 35 -9.23 -67.77 8.18
C GLY A 35 -10.32 -66.83 7.65
N LEU A 36 -10.83 -67.08 6.44
CA LEU A 36 -12.06 -66.49 5.93
C LEU A 36 -13.27 -67.02 6.72
N THR A 37 -14.18 -66.16 7.15
CA THR A 37 -15.61 -66.50 7.29
C THR A 37 -16.46 -65.23 7.24
N PHE A 38 -17.44 -65.23 6.34
CA PHE A 38 -18.50 -64.23 6.21
C PHE A 38 -19.55 -64.38 7.31
N GLY A 39 -20.07 -63.27 7.82
CA GLY A 39 -21.25 -63.22 8.68
C GLY A 39 -21.93 -61.86 8.58
N VAL A 40 -23.12 -61.84 7.98
CA VAL A 40 -24.02 -60.69 7.81
C VAL A 40 -24.67 -60.33 9.14
N GLY A 41 -24.79 -59.03 9.45
CA GLY A 41 -25.59 -58.54 10.58
C GLY A 41 -25.92 -57.05 10.45
N GLN A 42 -27.17 -56.74 10.12
CA GLN A 42 -27.78 -55.43 10.31
C GLN A 42 -28.07 -55.19 11.81
N GLY A 43 -27.97 -53.94 12.25
CA GLY A 43 -28.76 -53.45 13.38
C GLY A 43 -28.06 -52.49 14.36
N SER A 44 -28.54 -51.24 14.34
CA SER A 44 -28.85 -50.42 15.52
C SER A 44 -27.73 -49.67 16.27
N ALA A 45 -27.69 -48.37 15.99
CA ALA A 45 -27.88 -47.22 16.91
C ALA A 45 -27.06 -47.05 18.21
N GLN A 46 -26.60 -45.79 18.37
CA GLN A 46 -26.13 -45.05 19.56
C GLN A 46 -24.73 -45.45 20.06
N SER A 47 -23.80 -44.54 20.37
CA SER A 47 -23.92 -43.24 21.04
C SER A 47 -22.67 -42.35 20.87
N VAL A 48 -22.91 -41.03 20.82
CA VAL A 48 -22.20 -39.92 21.50
C VAL A 48 -20.68 -40.06 21.74
N GLU A 49 -19.89 -39.24 21.04
CA GLU A 49 -18.83 -38.42 21.64
C GLU A 49 -18.82 -37.04 20.97
N THR A 50 -18.92 -36.02 21.81
CA THR A 50 -18.91 -34.60 21.49
C THR A 50 -17.47 -34.11 21.40
N GLU A 51 -17.05 -33.62 20.24
CA GLU A 51 -15.83 -32.81 20.11
C GLU A 51 -16.22 -31.42 19.62
N THR A 52 -15.93 -30.44 20.48
CA THR A 52 -16.25 -29.03 20.32
C THR A 52 -15.31 -28.41 19.30
N THR A 53 -15.78 -28.17 18.08
CA THR A 53 -15.07 -27.38 17.07
C THR A 53 -15.47 -25.91 17.17
N ALA A 54 -14.47 -25.05 17.37
CA ALA A 54 -14.59 -23.59 17.26
C ALA A 54 -14.84 -23.20 15.79
N PRO A 55 -15.62 -22.13 15.51
CA PRO A 55 -15.93 -21.77 14.13
C PRO A 55 -14.73 -21.07 13.49
N ALA A 56 -14.33 -21.58 12.32
CA ALA A 56 -13.42 -20.91 11.42
C ALA A 56 -14.14 -19.71 10.77
N THR A 57 -13.69 -18.50 11.05
CA THR A 57 -14.07 -17.30 10.31
C THR A 57 -13.29 -17.26 9.00
N THR A 58 -13.96 -17.61 7.91
CA THR A 58 -13.51 -17.41 6.53
C THR A 58 -13.48 -15.92 6.18
N PRO A 59 -12.47 -15.41 5.44
CA PRO A 59 -12.54 -14.07 4.90
C PRO A 59 -13.61 -14.02 3.79
N VAL A 60 -14.53 -13.07 3.92
CA VAL A 60 -15.58 -12.79 2.94
C VAL A 60 -14.97 -12.07 1.74
N ALA A 61 -15.31 -12.51 0.53
CA ALA A 61 -14.93 -11.86 -0.73
C ALA A 61 -15.39 -10.40 -0.77
N GLU A 62 -14.56 -9.50 -1.31
CA GLU A 62 -14.87 -8.09 -1.48
C GLU A 62 -16.00 -7.90 -2.50
N PRO A 63 -17.14 -7.27 -2.16
CA PRO A 63 -18.10 -6.84 -3.15
C PRO A 63 -17.56 -5.60 -3.87
N SER A 64 -17.70 -5.60 -5.20
CA SER A 64 -17.47 -4.46 -6.07
C SER A 64 -18.28 -3.25 -5.59
N ALA A 65 -17.61 -2.19 -5.17
CA ALA A 65 -18.26 -0.89 -5.02
C ALA A 65 -18.66 -0.42 -6.42
N GLN A 66 -19.95 -0.56 -6.75
CA GLN A 66 -20.53 0.09 -7.91
C GLN A 66 -20.35 1.59 -7.75
N SER A 67 -19.71 2.21 -8.73
CA SER A 67 -19.57 3.65 -8.85
C SER A 67 -20.95 4.26 -9.10
N ASP A 68 -21.48 5.01 -8.13
CA ASP A 68 -22.55 5.95 -8.42
C ASP A 68 -21.96 7.08 -9.28
N SER A 69 -22.34 7.07 -10.55
CA SER A 69 -22.03 8.10 -11.53
C SER A 69 -22.78 9.38 -11.18
N ALA A 70 -22.10 10.32 -10.52
CA ALA A 70 -22.55 11.71 -10.50
C ALA A 70 -22.14 12.38 -11.81
N THR A 71 -23.09 12.48 -12.73
CA THR A 71 -22.98 13.19 -14.00
C THR A 71 -22.93 14.71 -13.79
N GLY A 72 -21.82 15.33 -14.17
CA GLY A 72 -21.70 16.76 -14.48
C GLY A 72 -21.58 16.96 -16.01
N PRO A 73 -22.04 18.08 -16.58
CA PRO A 73 -22.50 18.10 -17.96
C PRO A 73 -21.38 18.18 -19.00
N ASP A 74 -21.62 17.41 -20.06
CA ASP A 74 -20.97 17.32 -21.35
C ASP A 74 -20.94 18.67 -22.09
N MET A 75 -19.77 19.06 -22.61
CA MET A 75 -19.60 20.15 -23.58
C MET A 75 -18.74 19.64 -24.73
N SER A 76 -19.39 18.94 -25.65
CA SER A 76 -18.88 18.57 -26.96
C SER A 76 -18.49 19.79 -27.81
N ALA A 77 -17.27 19.78 -28.34
CA ALA A 77 -16.82 20.73 -29.36
C ALA A 77 -17.34 20.33 -30.75
N GLN A 78 -17.99 21.26 -31.46
CA GLN A 78 -18.29 21.13 -32.89
C GLN A 78 -17.42 22.08 -33.72
N SER A 79 -16.75 21.48 -34.70
CA SER A 79 -16.00 22.12 -35.76
C SER A 79 -16.96 22.64 -36.85
N ALA A 80 -16.77 23.89 -37.29
CA ALA A 80 -17.15 24.33 -38.64
C ALA A 80 -16.30 25.53 -39.09
N ALA A 81 -15.65 25.39 -40.24
CA ALA A 81 -15.23 26.47 -41.15
C ALA A 81 -16.03 26.29 -42.47
N PRO A 82 -15.97 27.16 -43.52
CA PRO A 82 -15.12 28.35 -43.72
C PRO A 82 -15.82 29.58 -44.39
N GLY A 83 -15.08 30.69 -44.61
CA GLY A 83 -15.29 31.54 -45.80
C GLY A 83 -15.22 33.07 -45.66
N ALA A 84 -14.24 33.65 -46.39
CA ALA A 84 -14.27 34.94 -47.12
C ALA A 84 -13.84 36.28 -46.46
N THR A 85 -12.66 36.75 -46.91
CA THR A 85 -12.28 38.10 -47.42
C THR A 85 -12.60 39.39 -46.62
N ALA A 86 -11.56 40.18 -46.29
CA ALA A 86 -11.22 41.46 -46.96
C ALA A 86 -10.17 42.32 -46.20
N SER A 87 -9.23 42.85 -46.97
CA SER A 87 -8.58 44.18 -46.94
C SER A 87 -8.01 44.84 -45.66
N GLU A 88 -6.68 44.85 -45.62
CA GLU A 88 -5.76 46.00 -45.44
C GLU A 88 -6.24 47.29 -44.75
N THR A 89 -5.59 47.66 -43.64
CA THR A 89 -5.06 49.03 -43.45
C THR A 89 -4.04 49.07 -42.29
N ALA A 90 -2.97 49.82 -42.51
CA ALA A 90 -1.83 50.00 -41.64
C ALA A 90 -2.17 50.75 -40.34
N ALA A 91 -1.63 50.28 -39.22
CA ALA A 91 -1.66 50.96 -37.92
C ALA A 91 -0.49 51.95 -37.79
N PRO A 92 -0.70 53.13 -37.17
CA PRO A 92 0.39 54.04 -36.84
C PRO A 92 1.08 53.63 -35.53
N GLU A 93 2.39 53.83 -35.51
CA GLU A 93 3.29 53.60 -34.38
C GLU A 93 3.02 54.64 -33.27
N VAL A 94 2.81 54.16 -32.03
CA VAL A 94 2.64 54.99 -30.82
C VAL A 94 3.78 54.63 -29.85
N PRO A 95 4.44 55.62 -29.21
CA PRO A 95 5.72 55.42 -28.55
C PRO A 95 5.59 54.76 -27.17
N GLN A 96 6.61 53.97 -26.82
CA GLN A 96 6.79 53.39 -25.49
C GLN A 96 6.93 54.46 -24.40
N PRO A 97 6.25 54.33 -23.24
CA PRO A 97 6.63 55.03 -22.03
C PRO A 97 7.67 54.22 -21.25
N GLU A 98 8.69 54.93 -20.75
CA GLU A 98 9.76 54.45 -19.89
C GLU A 98 9.21 53.79 -18.61
N ALA A 99 9.82 52.66 -18.23
CA ALA A 99 9.52 51.94 -17.00
C ALA A 99 9.97 52.73 -15.75
N PRO A 100 9.20 52.74 -14.65
CA PRO A 100 9.69 53.25 -13.39
C PRO A 100 10.64 52.22 -12.75
N ALA A 101 11.74 52.72 -12.19
CA ALA A 101 12.65 51.93 -11.37
C ALA A 101 11.90 51.41 -10.13
N VAL A 102 11.77 50.09 -10.03
CA VAL A 102 11.27 49.41 -8.83
C VAL A 102 12.46 49.06 -7.96
N ASP A 103 12.50 49.68 -6.79
CA ASP A 103 13.42 49.42 -5.70
C ASP A 103 13.20 47.98 -5.18
N GLN A 104 14.11 47.07 -5.53
CA GLN A 104 14.11 45.70 -5.00
C GLN A 104 14.85 45.68 -3.65
N ALA A 105 14.10 45.93 -2.58
CA ALA A 105 14.46 45.42 -1.27
C ALA A 105 14.12 43.92 -1.24
N VAL A 106 15.14 43.09 -1.51
CA VAL A 106 15.09 41.64 -1.33
C VAL A 106 15.10 41.35 0.16
N ASP A 107 14.02 40.80 0.69
CA ASP A 107 13.96 40.26 2.05
C ASP A 107 14.94 39.07 2.16
N PRO A 108 15.90 39.07 3.08
CA PRO A 108 16.85 37.97 3.19
C PRO A 108 16.27 36.83 4.03
N ALA A 109 16.43 35.62 3.49
CA ALA A 109 16.49 34.34 4.21
C ALA A 109 15.20 33.88 4.92
N VAL A 110 14.41 33.07 4.21
CA VAL A 110 13.77 31.92 4.83
C VAL A 110 14.90 30.95 5.16
N ASP A 111 15.20 30.77 6.45
CA ASP A 111 16.15 29.75 6.90
C ASP A 111 15.74 28.39 6.32
N PRO A 112 16.69 27.59 5.79
CA PRO A 112 16.38 26.22 5.42
C PRO A 112 15.85 25.52 6.68
N ILE A 113 14.63 24.99 6.60
CA ILE A 113 14.05 24.13 7.63
C ILE A 113 15.10 23.04 7.91
N VAL A 114 15.76 23.16 9.06
CA VAL A 114 16.70 22.17 9.54
C VAL A 114 15.87 20.92 9.74
N ALA A 115 15.99 19.98 8.80
CA ALA A 115 15.48 18.63 8.98
C ALA A 115 16.00 18.14 10.33
N GLU A 116 15.09 18.00 11.29
CA GLU A 116 15.43 17.49 12.60
C GLU A 116 16.16 16.16 12.38
N LYS A 117 17.34 16.02 12.97
CA LYS A 117 18.14 14.80 12.87
C LYS A 117 17.21 13.61 13.12
N PRO A 118 17.09 12.64 12.18
CA PRO A 118 16.19 11.52 12.38
C PRO A 118 16.50 10.89 13.73
N ALA A 119 15.49 10.82 14.61
CA ALA A 119 15.56 9.93 15.76
C ALA A 119 16.03 8.58 15.21
N ALA A 120 17.05 7.98 15.83
CA ALA A 120 17.55 6.69 15.39
C ALA A 120 16.36 5.75 15.27
N ALA A 121 16.08 5.29 14.04
CA ALA A 121 14.93 4.44 13.81
C ALA A 121 15.03 3.25 14.77
N PRO A 122 13.95 2.91 15.49
CA PRO A 122 13.97 1.71 16.34
C PRO A 122 14.48 0.55 15.49
N ALA A 123 15.53 -0.12 15.96
CA ALA A 123 16.22 -1.15 15.20
C ALA A 123 15.50 -2.49 15.39
N GLY A 124 15.22 -3.18 14.29
CA GLY A 124 14.77 -4.57 14.29
C GLY A 124 15.42 -5.34 13.13
N ASP A 125 14.90 -6.52 12.81
CA ASP A 125 15.33 -7.38 11.72
C ASP A 125 14.24 -7.59 10.66
N ALA A 126 13.08 -6.95 10.82
CA ALA A 126 11.98 -7.10 9.88
C ALA A 126 12.32 -6.44 8.52
N THR A 127 11.89 -7.11 7.45
CA THR A 127 12.10 -6.72 6.05
C THR A 127 10.82 -6.25 5.36
N SER A 128 9.77 -5.99 6.14
CA SER A 128 8.45 -5.61 5.63
C SER A 128 7.73 -4.64 6.55
N ALA A 129 6.78 -3.91 5.98
CA ALA A 129 5.90 -2.99 6.68
C ALA A 129 4.50 -2.99 6.05
N VAL A 130 3.51 -2.59 6.83
CA VAL A 130 2.13 -2.38 6.36
C VAL A 130 1.89 -0.89 6.20
N VAL A 131 1.29 -0.48 5.09
CA VAL A 131 0.92 0.92 4.86
C VAL A 131 -0.59 1.04 4.75
N PHE A 132 -1.18 1.88 5.60
CA PHE A 132 -2.59 2.23 5.54
C PHE A 132 -2.82 3.48 4.71
N MET A 133 -3.94 3.53 4.00
CA MET A 133 -4.39 4.66 3.19
C MET A 133 -5.79 5.08 3.62
N TYR A 134 -5.93 6.35 4.02
CA TYR A 134 -7.19 7.03 4.28
C TYR A 134 -7.41 8.15 3.24
N HIS A 135 -8.59 8.77 3.23
CA HIS A 135 -8.85 9.97 2.43
C HIS A 135 -9.57 11.04 3.27
N ARG A 136 -10.83 10.79 3.66
CA ARG A 136 -11.67 11.71 4.45
C ARG A 136 -11.91 11.20 5.88
N PHE A 137 -12.23 12.10 6.78
CA PHE A 137 -12.47 11.80 8.20
C PHE A 137 -13.76 12.47 8.70
N GLY A 138 -14.75 11.66 9.08
CA GLY A 138 -16.03 12.15 9.64
C GLY A 138 -16.98 12.80 8.64
N GLU A 139 -16.81 12.53 7.35
CA GLU A 139 -17.66 13.01 6.26
C GLU A 139 -18.59 11.88 5.78
N ASP A 140 -19.63 11.58 6.56
CA ASP A 140 -20.54 10.42 6.35
C ASP A 140 -21.30 10.43 5.01
N GLU A 141 -21.30 11.55 4.28
CA GLU A 141 -21.86 11.63 2.91
C GLU A 141 -21.02 10.86 1.87
N TYR A 142 -19.76 10.50 2.19
CA TYR A 142 -18.82 9.86 1.28
C TYR A 142 -18.27 8.52 1.83
N PRO A 143 -19.11 7.53 2.16
CA PRO A 143 -18.69 6.33 2.92
C PRO A 143 -17.62 5.46 2.23
N SER A 144 -17.49 5.55 0.91
CA SER A 144 -16.48 4.82 0.13
C SER A 144 -15.07 5.40 0.24
N THR A 145 -14.93 6.68 0.63
CA THR A 145 -13.66 7.40 0.82
C THR A 145 -13.54 8.06 2.19
N ASN A 146 -14.50 7.82 3.08
CA ASN A 146 -14.53 8.34 4.45
C ASN A 146 -14.19 7.25 5.46
N ILE A 147 -13.52 7.61 6.56
CA ILE A 147 -13.53 6.84 7.80
C ILE A 147 -14.32 7.59 8.86
N LYS A 148 -15.16 6.88 9.62
CA LYS A 148 -15.85 7.50 10.76
C LYS A 148 -14.82 7.89 11.81
N ILE A 149 -15.04 9.03 12.46
CA ILE A 149 -14.13 9.52 13.50
C ILE A 149 -13.96 8.51 14.64
N ASP A 150 -15.02 7.79 15.02
CA ASP A 150 -14.92 6.80 16.08
C ASP A 150 -14.12 5.56 15.64
N GLN A 151 -14.28 5.09 14.39
CA GLN A 151 -13.43 4.03 13.84
C GLN A 151 -11.96 4.46 13.81
N PHE A 152 -11.69 5.69 13.37
CA PHE A 152 -10.33 6.21 13.34
C PHE A 152 -9.71 6.30 14.75
N LYS A 153 -10.47 6.75 15.76
CA LYS A 153 -10.01 6.73 17.16
C LYS A 153 -9.70 5.32 17.66
N GLU A 154 -10.50 4.33 17.29
CA GLU A 154 -10.22 2.92 17.61
C GLU A 154 -8.92 2.44 16.94
N HIS A 155 -8.66 2.81 15.69
CA HIS A 155 -7.40 2.52 15.02
C HIS A 155 -6.20 3.14 15.76
N ILE A 156 -6.32 4.41 16.17
CA ILE A 156 -5.27 5.09 16.93
C ILE A 156 -5.04 4.42 18.29
N ALA A 157 -6.11 4.03 18.99
CA ALA A 157 -6.00 3.30 20.25
C ALA A 157 -5.31 1.94 20.08
N GLU A 158 -5.62 1.20 19.02
CA GLU A 158 -4.97 -0.07 18.70
C GLU A 158 -3.48 0.12 18.38
N LEU A 159 -3.13 1.08 17.52
CA LEU A 159 -1.74 1.36 17.15
C LEU A 159 -0.89 1.83 18.33
N THR A 160 -1.50 2.44 19.34
CA THR A 160 -0.82 2.92 20.55
C THR A 160 -0.84 1.92 21.72
N SER A 161 -1.45 0.75 21.55
CA SER A 161 -1.58 -0.28 22.59
C SER A 161 -0.27 -1.01 22.95
N GLY A 162 0.79 -0.87 22.14
CA GLY A 162 2.12 -1.42 22.39
C GLY A 162 2.55 -2.59 21.50
N GLY A 163 1.76 -2.96 20.49
CA GLY A 163 2.07 -4.03 19.52
C GLY A 163 2.58 -3.56 18.16
N TYR A 164 2.59 -2.26 17.90
CA TYR A 164 2.89 -1.67 16.59
C TYR A 164 3.94 -0.58 16.70
N THR A 165 4.71 -0.40 15.64
CA THR A 165 5.63 0.75 15.50
C THR A 165 5.17 1.61 14.33
N VAL A 166 4.57 2.77 14.61
CA VAL A 166 4.22 3.73 13.54
C VAL A 166 5.46 4.57 13.20
N MET A 167 5.85 4.58 11.92
CA MET A 167 7.05 5.27 11.43
C MET A 167 6.70 6.18 10.25
N GLY A 168 7.52 7.23 10.04
CA GLY A 168 7.36 8.11 8.88
C GLY A 168 7.62 7.34 7.58
N LEU A 169 6.73 7.48 6.60
CA LEU A 169 6.78 6.69 5.37
C LEU A 169 8.14 6.75 4.64
N PRO A 170 8.81 7.91 4.50
CA PRO A 170 10.13 7.96 3.87
C PRO A 170 11.20 7.14 4.62
N GLN A 171 11.11 7.06 5.95
CA GLN A 171 12.03 6.24 6.75
C GLN A 171 11.78 4.75 6.51
N ILE A 172 10.51 4.35 6.42
CA ILE A 172 10.14 2.96 6.12
C ILE A 172 10.63 2.58 4.72
N VAL A 173 10.34 3.38 3.71
CA VAL A 173 10.81 3.15 2.32
C VAL A 173 12.33 3.03 2.28
N THR A 174 13.04 3.97 2.90
CA THR A 174 14.52 3.95 2.95
C THR A 174 15.06 2.70 3.65
N ALA A 175 14.45 2.26 4.76
CA ALA A 175 14.89 1.06 5.46
C ALA A 175 14.69 -0.19 4.61
N ILE A 176 13.52 -0.34 3.99
CA ILE A 176 13.21 -1.49 3.12
C ILE A 176 14.12 -1.49 1.88
N GLU A 177 14.39 -0.34 1.27
CA GLU A 177 15.30 -0.23 0.12
C GLU A 177 16.72 -0.67 0.50
N ASN A 178 17.15 -0.38 1.74
CA ASN A 178 18.45 -0.78 2.27
C ASN A 178 18.48 -2.20 2.89
N GLY A 179 17.47 -3.04 2.59
CA GLY A 179 17.44 -4.44 3.01
C GLY A 179 16.70 -4.73 4.31
N GLY A 180 15.96 -3.76 4.85
CA GLY A 180 15.10 -3.91 6.03
C GLY A 180 15.70 -3.29 7.29
N GLY A 181 15.62 -4.00 8.41
CA GLY A 181 16.05 -3.50 9.72
C GLY A 181 14.95 -2.77 10.50
N LEU A 182 13.69 -3.00 10.11
CA LEU A 182 12.52 -2.42 10.75
C LEU A 182 12.16 -3.20 12.03
N PRO A 183 11.52 -2.55 13.02
CA PRO A 183 10.80 -3.27 14.05
C PRO A 183 9.70 -4.13 13.44
N ASP A 184 9.40 -5.25 14.08
CA ASP A 184 8.22 -6.03 13.69
C ASP A 184 6.95 -5.19 13.85
N ARG A 185 5.94 -5.45 13.00
CA ARG A 185 4.68 -4.67 12.93
C ARG A 185 4.91 -3.17 12.74
N THR A 186 5.84 -2.82 11.85
CA THR A 186 6.00 -1.44 11.41
C THR A 186 4.83 -1.02 10.51
N ILE A 187 4.22 0.12 10.85
CA ILE A 187 3.06 0.69 10.17
C ILE A 187 3.41 2.07 9.60
N GLY A 188 3.12 2.28 8.32
CA GLY A 188 3.07 3.60 7.69
C GLY A 188 1.62 4.06 7.54
N ILE A 189 1.36 5.36 7.70
CA ILE A 189 0.03 5.94 7.54
C ILE A 189 0.07 7.00 6.45
N THR A 190 -0.81 6.84 5.46
CA THR A 190 -0.94 7.72 4.30
C THR A 190 -2.37 8.21 4.18
N ILE A 191 -2.52 9.42 3.66
CA ILE A 191 -3.80 10.07 3.44
C ILE A 191 -3.74 10.73 2.07
N ASP A 192 -4.67 10.37 1.19
CA ASP A 192 -4.69 10.85 -0.19
C ASP A 192 -5.60 12.09 -0.31
N ASP A 193 -5.54 12.75 -1.47
CA ASP A 193 -6.37 13.89 -1.93
C ASP A 193 -6.24 15.22 -1.19
N ALA A 194 -5.66 15.26 0.02
CA ALA A 194 -5.54 16.49 0.81
C ALA A 194 -6.88 17.18 1.17
N TYR A 195 -7.91 16.38 1.49
CA TYR A 195 -9.18 16.91 1.97
C TYR A 195 -9.02 17.74 3.25
N ARG A 196 -9.93 18.70 3.43
CA ARG A 196 -9.94 19.61 4.59
C ARG A 196 -10.12 18.88 5.92
N SER A 197 -10.86 17.77 5.95
CA SER A 197 -11.02 16.93 7.14
C SER A 197 -9.70 16.35 7.65
N VAL A 198 -8.67 16.23 6.80
CA VAL A 198 -7.31 15.84 7.24
C VAL A 198 -6.76 16.86 8.23
N TYR A 199 -6.86 18.15 7.91
CA TYR A 199 -6.38 19.24 8.77
C TYR A 199 -7.25 19.43 10.00
N GLU A 200 -8.57 19.41 9.83
CA GLU A 200 -9.51 19.80 10.88
C GLU A 200 -9.83 18.66 11.87
N GLN A 201 -9.84 17.41 11.40
CA GLN A 201 -10.26 16.25 12.21
C GLN A 201 -9.09 15.32 12.54
N ALA A 202 -8.32 14.90 11.53
CA ALA A 202 -7.30 13.87 11.72
C ALA A 202 -6.01 14.40 12.36
N TRP A 203 -5.51 15.55 11.87
CA TRP A 203 -4.24 16.11 12.32
C TRP A 203 -4.18 16.40 13.83
N PRO A 204 -5.22 16.96 14.49
CA PRO A 204 -5.23 17.12 15.95
C PRO A 204 -5.05 15.79 16.71
N ILE A 205 -5.63 14.69 16.20
CA ILE A 205 -5.51 13.36 16.80
C ILE A 205 -4.09 12.84 16.60
N PHE A 206 -3.54 12.86 15.37
CA PHE A 206 -2.16 12.45 15.13
C PHE A 206 -1.16 13.23 16.00
N LYS A 207 -1.35 14.55 16.10
CA LYS A 207 -0.52 15.43 16.93
C LYS A 207 -0.58 15.07 18.41
N ALA A 208 -1.76 14.77 18.95
CA ALA A 208 -1.92 14.36 20.36
C ALA A 208 -1.17 13.06 20.70
N HIS A 209 -0.94 12.20 19.70
CA HIS A 209 -0.24 10.92 19.84
C HIS A 209 1.20 10.94 19.32
N ASN A 210 1.73 12.08 18.86
CA ASN A 210 3.04 12.20 18.20
C ASN A 210 3.22 11.18 17.05
N MET A 211 2.14 10.92 16.31
CA MET A 211 2.11 9.85 15.32
C MET A 211 2.43 10.42 13.92
N PRO A 212 3.46 9.92 13.24
CA PRO A 212 3.82 10.39 11.91
C PRO A 212 2.82 9.89 10.86
N PHE A 213 2.55 10.73 9.88
CA PHE A 213 1.73 10.38 8.71
C PHE A 213 2.20 11.16 7.48
N THR A 214 1.73 10.72 6.32
CA THR A 214 2.01 11.33 5.01
C THR A 214 0.72 11.76 4.34
N VAL A 215 0.71 12.95 3.74
CA VAL A 215 -0.39 13.42 2.89
C VAL A 215 0.07 13.46 1.44
N PHE A 216 -0.60 12.73 0.55
CA PHE A 216 -0.41 12.83 -0.90
C PHE A 216 -1.35 13.90 -1.44
N VAL A 217 -0.77 14.92 -2.08
CA VAL A 217 -1.49 16.14 -2.47
C VAL A 217 -1.65 16.21 -3.99
N SER A 218 -2.89 16.34 -4.46
CA SER A 218 -3.20 16.72 -5.83
C SER A 218 -3.35 18.24 -5.89
N THR A 219 -2.52 18.90 -6.70
CA THR A 219 -2.28 20.34 -6.51
C THR A 219 -3.43 21.22 -7.00
N GLN A 220 -4.13 20.81 -8.06
CA GLN A 220 -5.14 21.64 -8.70
C GLN A 220 -6.36 21.85 -7.80
N GLN A 221 -6.79 20.84 -7.04
CA GLN A 221 -7.96 20.96 -6.16
C GLN A 221 -7.77 22.02 -5.07
N ILE A 222 -6.52 22.18 -4.60
CA ILE A 222 -6.15 23.23 -3.65
C ILE A 222 -6.12 24.60 -4.35
N ASP A 223 -5.52 24.67 -5.56
CA ASP A 223 -5.42 25.92 -6.33
C ASP A 223 -6.79 26.46 -6.78
N ASP A 224 -7.71 25.58 -7.14
CA ASP A 224 -9.10 25.92 -7.50
C ASP A 224 -9.91 26.40 -6.28
N GLY A 225 -9.39 26.24 -5.06
CA GLY A 225 -10.02 26.72 -3.83
C GLY A 225 -11.29 25.95 -3.46
N PHE A 226 -11.38 24.67 -3.81
CA PHE A 226 -12.52 23.85 -3.43
C PHE A 226 -12.64 23.75 -1.90
N SER A 227 -13.81 24.14 -1.37
CA SER A 227 -14.00 24.34 0.08
C SER A 227 -13.79 23.10 0.96
N ASN A 228 -13.90 21.91 0.37
CA ASN A 228 -13.69 20.62 1.02
C ASN A 228 -12.24 20.11 0.95
N TYR A 229 -11.34 20.86 0.30
CA TYR A 229 -9.90 20.59 0.27
C TYR A 229 -9.15 21.55 1.20
N MET A 230 -7.95 21.15 1.62
CA MET A 230 -7.05 22.04 2.34
C MET A 230 -6.63 23.24 1.49
N THR A 231 -6.26 24.34 2.13
CA THR A 231 -5.53 25.44 1.46
C THR A 231 -4.03 25.19 1.49
N TRP A 232 -3.25 25.89 0.67
CA TRP A 232 -1.79 25.83 0.76
C TRP A 232 -1.24 26.31 2.11
N ASP A 233 -1.92 27.24 2.79
CA ASP A 233 -1.56 27.63 4.16
C ASP A 233 -1.70 26.45 5.13
N MET A 234 -2.78 25.67 5.03
CA MET A 234 -2.97 24.46 5.82
C MET A 234 -1.87 23.42 5.51
N VAL A 235 -1.54 23.21 4.23
CA VAL A 235 -0.46 22.28 3.84
C VAL A 235 0.90 22.75 4.39
N ARG A 236 1.21 24.06 4.32
CA ARG A 236 2.42 24.63 4.92
C ARG A 236 2.48 24.42 6.42
N ASP A 237 1.36 24.55 7.12
CA ASP A 237 1.30 24.30 8.56
C ASP A 237 1.55 22.84 8.91
N LEU A 238 1.05 21.89 8.10
CA LEU A 238 1.38 20.47 8.25
C LEU A 238 2.90 20.24 8.07
N VAL A 239 3.50 20.83 7.03
CA VAL A 239 4.96 20.74 6.79
C VAL A 239 5.76 21.29 7.97
N LYS A 240 5.41 22.47 8.49
CA LYS A 240 6.06 23.07 9.67
C LYS A 240 5.97 22.17 10.91
N ALA A 241 4.92 21.36 11.00
CA ALA A 241 4.72 20.41 12.09
C ALA A 241 5.37 19.04 11.84
N GLY A 242 6.14 18.88 10.76
CA GLY A 242 6.87 17.66 10.44
C GLY A 242 6.06 16.58 9.71
N VAL A 243 4.86 16.91 9.20
CA VAL A 243 4.08 16.01 8.36
C VAL A 243 4.76 15.87 7.00
N THR A 244 4.87 14.64 6.50
CA THR A 244 5.44 14.37 5.17
C THR A 244 4.42 14.68 4.08
N ILE A 245 4.85 15.35 3.01
CA ILE A 245 4.03 15.60 1.82
C ILE A 245 4.54 14.74 0.66
N GLY A 246 3.63 14.06 -0.03
CA GLY A 246 3.87 13.29 -1.25
C GLY A 246 3.12 13.87 -2.46
N GLY A 247 3.54 13.51 -3.67
CA GLY A 247 2.87 13.93 -4.91
C GLY A 247 1.66 13.06 -5.26
N HIS A 248 0.61 13.68 -5.81
CA HIS A 248 -0.62 12.98 -6.26
C HIS A 248 -1.17 13.51 -7.59
N SER A 249 -0.25 13.86 -8.50
CA SER A 249 -0.51 14.52 -9.79
C SER A 249 -1.08 15.94 -9.65
N GLN A 250 -1.36 16.61 -10.77
CA GLN A 250 -1.99 17.91 -10.77
C GLN A 250 -3.49 17.79 -10.52
N HIS A 251 -4.20 17.06 -11.39
CA HIS A 251 -5.67 17.05 -11.42
C HIS A 251 -6.30 15.80 -10.79
N HIS A 252 -5.52 14.83 -10.29
CA HIS A 252 -6.05 13.53 -9.87
C HIS A 252 -6.74 12.78 -11.03
N SER A 253 -6.17 12.91 -12.23
CA SER A 253 -6.65 12.22 -13.46
C SER A 253 -6.38 10.72 -13.40
N HIS A 254 -7.18 9.93 -14.12
CA HIS A 254 -6.86 8.53 -14.42
C HIS A 254 -5.64 8.48 -15.35
N LEU A 255 -4.43 8.45 -14.78
CA LEU A 255 -3.18 8.62 -15.55
C LEU A 255 -3.02 7.61 -16.69
N PRO A 256 -3.45 6.33 -16.57
CA PRO A 256 -3.38 5.38 -17.69
C PRO A 256 -4.28 5.73 -18.89
N ASP A 257 -5.29 6.58 -18.70
CA ASP A 257 -6.20 7.02 -19.77
C ASP A 257 -5.64 8.22 -20.55
N LEU A 258 -4.58 8.85 -20.04
CA LEU A 258 -3.90 9.97 -20.67
C LEU A 258 -2.82 9.48 -21.64
N ASP A 259 -2.55 10.27 -22.67
CA ASP A 259 -1.31 10.09 -23.42
C ASP A 259 -0.09 10.44 -22.55
N ILE A 260 1.07 9.88 -22.88
CA ILE A 260 2.27 10.03 -22.09
C ILE A 260 2.75 11.49 -21.98
N ALA A 261 2.42 12.35 -22.94
CA ALA A 261 2.79 13.77 -22.88
C ALA A 261 1.92 14.52 -21.84
N ALA A 262 0.63 14.20 -21.78
CA ALA A 262 -0.29 14.71 -20.77
C ALA A 262 0.07 14.20 -19.36
N VAL A 263 0.48 12.93 -19.21
CA VAL A 263 1.00 12.41 -17.92
C VAL A 263 2.24 13.20 -17.47
N LYS A 264 3.18 13.49 -18.38
CA LYS A 264 4.36 14.30 -18.04
C LYS A 264 3.97 15.72 -17.64
N ALA A 265 2.98 16.32 -18.31
CA ALA A 265 2.48 17.64 -17.95
C ALA A 265 1.84 17.68 -16.54
N GLU A 266 1.06 16.66 -16.17
CA GLU A 266 0.51 16.49 -14.81
C GLU A 266 1.61 16.49 -13.74
N LEU A 267 2.70 15.75 -14.00
CA LEU A 267 3.83 15.63 -13.07
C LEU A 267 4.67 16.91 -13.00
N ASP A 268 4.98 17.51 -14.14
CA ASP A 268 5.78 18.74 -14.21
C ASP A 268 5.06 19.93 -13.56
N HIS A 269 3.75 20.06 -13.79
CA HIS A 269 2.95 21.13 -13.20
C HIS A 269 2.87 20.99 -11.69
N SER A 270 2.52 19.79 -11.20
CA SER A 270 2.45 19.54 -9.75
C SER A 270 3.81 19.75 -9.07
N ALA A 271 4.91 19.30 -9.68
CA ALA A 271 6.27 19.54 -9.18
C ALA A 271 6.60 21.04 -9.08
N LYS A 272 6.30 21.82 -10.13
CA LYS A 272 6.45 23.27 -10.11
C LYS A 272 5.65 23.90 -8.97
N ARG A 273 4.41 23.46 -8.79
CA ARG A 273 3.53 24.00 -7.75
C ARG A 273 4.02 23.70 -6.34
N PHE A 274 4.48 22.48 -6.08
CA PHE A 274 5.13 22.15 -4.81
C PHE A 274 6.36 23.01 -4.56
N LYS A 275 7.19 23.23 -5.58
CA LYS A 275 8.38 24.07 -5.45
C LYS A 275 8.05 25.51 -5.08
N GLU A 276 6.98 26.07 -5.64
CA GLU A 276 6.50 27.42 -5.33
C GLU A 276 5.94 27.53 -3.91
N GLU A 277 5.10 26.58 -3.49
CA GLU A 277 4.35 26.68 -2.23
C GLU A 277 5.11 26.17 -1.00
N LEU A 278 5.99 25.18 -1.20
CA LEU A 278 6.70 24.47 -0.12
C LEU A 278 8.22 24.63 -0.22
N GLY A 279 8.76 25.13 -1.34
CA GLY A 279 10.20 25.25 -1.55
C GLY A 279 10.91 23.95 -1.92
N PHE A 280 10.21 22.83 -2.02
CA PHE A 280 10.73 21.52 -2.41
C PHE A 280 9.73 20.75 -3.29
N VAL A 281 10.21 19.70 -3.97
CA VAL A 281 9.36 18.75 -4.68
C VAL A 281 9.37 17.45 -3.89
N PRO A 282 8.20 16.85 -3.56
CA PRO A 282 8.13 15.55 -2.91
C PRO A 282 8.89 14.46 -3.68
N ASP A 283 9.48 13.50 -2.98
CA ASP A 283 10.23 12.39 -3.57
C ASP A 283 9.49 11.04 -3.53
N ILE A 284 8.25 11.04 -3.02
CA ILE A 284 7.32 9.91 -3.03
C ILE A 284 6.00 10.30 -3.70
N PHE A 285 5.36 9.33 -4.37
CA PHE A 285 4.16 9.55 -5.17
C PHE A 285 3.04 8.55 -4.85
N ALA A 286 1.78 8.95 -4.90
CA ALA A 286 0.66 8.00 -4.95
C ALA A 286 -0.03 8.13 -6.30
N TYR A 287 -0.31 7.00 -6.95
CA TYR A 287 -1.07 7.01 -8.21
C TYR A 287 -2.55 7.33 -7.91
N PRO A 288 -3.16 8.33 -8.56
CA PRO A 288 -4.61 8.54 -8.50
C PRO A 288 -5.35 7.23 -8.76
N TYR A 289 -6.34 6.92 -7.91
CA TYR A 289 -7.11 5.66 -7.94
C TYR A 289 -6.31 4.36 -7.76
N GLY A 290 -5.00 4.45 -7.53
CA GLY A 290 -4.05 3.34 -7.53
C GLY A 290 -3.69 2.84 -8.92
N GLU A 291 -4.03 3.58 -9.98
CA GLU A 291 -3.96 3.10 -11.36
C GLU A 291 -2.64 3.49 -12.01
N ALA A 292 -2.00 2.51 -12.65
CA ALA A 292 -0.76 2.71 -13.36
C ALA A 292 -0.70 1.76 -14.57
N ASN A 293 0.24 2.03 -15.47
CA ASN A 293 0.72 1.13 -16.50
C ASN A 293 2.24 1.33 -16.65
N ALA A 294 2.89 0.54 -17.50
CA ALA A 294 4.34 0.64 -17.68
C ALA A 294 4.82 2.07 -18.07
N ASP A 295 4.10 2.77 -18.95
CA ASP A 295 4.46 4.11 -19.40
C ASP A 295 4.30 5.16 -18.30
N VAL A 296 3.22 5.10 -17.53
CA VAL A 296 2.96 5.98 -16.37
C VAL A 296 4.01 5.75 -15.29
N ILE A 297 4.38 4.50 -15.00
CA ILE A 297 5.44 4.19 -14.03
C ILE A 297 6.78 4.77 -14.46
N ASN A 298 7.12 4.63 -15.74
CA ASN A 298 8.34 5.21 -16.30
C ASN A 298 8.32 6.74 -16.20
N ALA A 299 7.19 7.39 -16.50
CA ALA A 299 7.05 8.85 -16.36
C ALA A 299 7.25 9.33 -14.92
N VAL A 300 6.64 8.64 -13.94
CA VAL A 300 6.81 8.96 -12.51
C VAL A 300 8.27 8.78 -12.07
N LYS A 301 8.94 7.73 -12.54
CA LYS A 301 10.38 7.51 -12.27
C LYS A 301 11.25 8.60 -12.91
N GLU A 302 10.98 8.98 -14.15
CA GLU A 302 11.68 10.06 -14.87
C GLU A 302 11.48 11.42 -14.21
N ALA A 303 10.31 11.66 -13.59
CA ALA A 303 10.03 12.87 -12.81
C ALA A 303 10.81 12.95 -11.48
N GLY A 304 11.57 11.91 -11.11
CA GLY A 304 12.49 11.91 -9.97
C GLY A 304 11.92 11.35 -8.66
N TYR A 305 10.71 10.77 -8.69
CA TYR A 305 10.16 10.06 -7.53
C TYR A 305 10.96 8.78 -7.25
N LYS A 306 11.29 8.55 -5.97
CA LYS A 306 12.08 7.39 -5.51
C LYS A 306 11.21 6.18 -5.19
N ALA A 307 9.98 6.43 -4.78
CA ALA A 307 8.99 5.39 -4.56
C ALA A 307 7.59 5.89 -4.91
N ALA A 308 6.73 4.98 -5.34
CA ALA A 308 5.36 5.28 -5.68
C ALA A 308 4.40 4.19 -5.19
N PHE A 309 3.17 4.58 -4.82
CA PHE A 309 2.21 3.74 -4.13
C PHE A 309 0.94 3.54 -4.95
N GLY A 310 0.55 2.28 -5.10
CA GLY A 310 -0.75 1.89 -5.65
C GLY A 310 -1.82 1.77 -4.56
N GLN A 311 -2.87 1.00 -4.87
CA GLN A 311 -3.98 0.68 -3.94
C GLN A 311 -4.26 -0.83 -3.86
N GLN A 312 -3.33 -1.65 -4.32
CA GLN A 312 -3.37 -3.10 -4.13
C GLN A 312 -3.04 -3.44 -2.67
N SER A 313 -3.82 -4.35 -2.07
CA SER A 313 -3.65 -4.73 -0.67
C SER A 313 -2.45 -5.64 -0.49
N GLY A 314 -1.68 -5.42 0.58
CA GLY A 314 -0.52 -6.24 0.92
C GLY A 314 0.47 -5.50 1.82
N ALA A 315 1.40 -6.26 2.40
CA ALA A 315 2.56 -5.69 3.09
C ALA A 315 3.67 -5.44 2.07
N MET A 316 4.28 -4.25 2.11
CA MET A 316 5.45 -3.96 1.30
C MET A 316 6.70 -4.57 1.93
N SER A 317 7.69 -4.92 1.11
CA SER A 317 8.89 -5.63 1.53
C SER A 317 10.10 -5.27 0.68
N THR A 318 11.27 -5.77 1.07
CA THR A 318 12.55 -5.61 0.35
C THR A 318 12.52 -6.12 -1.09
N GLU A 319 11.47 -6.84 -1.47
CA GLU A 319 11.28 -7.43 -2.81
C GLU A 319 10.11 -6.83 -3.58
N SER A 320 9.46 -5.82 -3.02
CA SER A 320 8.39 -5.10 -3.71
C SER A 320 8.94 -4.26 -4.86
N ASP A 321 8.11 -3.99 -5.86
CA ASP A 321 8.38 -2.93 -6.82
C ASP A 321 8.21 -1.58 -6.12
N PHE A 322 9.31 -0.84 -5.96
CA PHE A 322 9.31 0.46 -5.28
C PHE A 322 8.52 1.52 -6.05
N MET A 323 8.28 1.32 -7.34
CA MET A 323 7.43 2.21 -8.12
C MET A 323 5.97 1.76 -8.14
N TYR A 324 5.60 0.72 -7.39
CA TYR A 324 4.20 0.33 -7.21
C TYR A 324 3.99 -0.42 -5.89
N LEU A 325 4.21 0.28 -4.79
CA LEU A 325 4.11 -0.26 -3.43
C LEU A 325 2.65 -0.44 -2.98
N PRO A 326 2.31 -1.56 -2.30
CA PRO A 326 0.96 -1.86 -1.84
C PRO A 326 0.53 -1.01 -0.64
N ARG A 327 -0.77 -0.78 -0.52
CA ARG A 327 -1.43 -0.10 0.61
C ARG A 327 -2.78 -0.74 0.91
N PHE A 328 -3.16 -0.78 2.18
CA PHE A 328 -4.51 -1.15 2.59
C PHE A 328 -5.40 0.09 2.66
N ALA A 329 -6.39 0.16 1.77
CA ALA A 329 -7.41 1.19 1.78
C ALA A 329 -8.35 1.01 2.98
N LEU A 330 -8.54 2.08 3.77
CA LEU A 330 -9.46 2.11 4.90
C LEU A 330 -10.54 3.17 4.65
N ASN A 331 -11.79 2.74 4.72
CA ASN A 331 -12.99 3.56 4.67
C ASN A 331 -14.02 3.01 5.66
N GLU A 332 -15.26 3.47 5.66
CA GLU A 332 -16.25 3.05 6.65
C GLU A 332 -16.48 1.53 6.66
N HIS A 333 -16.49 0.92 5.47
CA HIS A 333 -16.71 -0.51 5.32
C HIS A 333 -15.45 -1.32 5.68
N TYR A 334 -14.29 -0.91 5.15
CA TYR A 334 -13.03 -1.64 5.30
C TYR A 334 -12.23 -1.26 6.55
N GLY A 335 -12.71 -0.28 7.32
CA GLY A 335 -12.13 0.21 8.56
C GLY A 335 -12.61 -0.50 9.82
N ALA A 336 -13.38 -1.58 9.73
CA ALA A 336 -13.76 -2.36 10.90
C ALA A 336 -12.51 -2.96 11.61
N MET A 337 -12.53 -3.02 12.95
CA MET A 337 -11.36 -3.40 13.75
C MET A 337 -10.79 -4.79 13.44
N ASP A 338 -11.62 -5.78 13.12
CA ASP A 338 -11.14 -7.12 12.76
C ASP A 338 -10.31 -7.10 11.48
N ARG A 339 -10.78 -6.37 10.45
CA ARG A 339 -10.04 -6.18 9.20
C ARG A 339 -8.80 -5.32 9.42
N PHE A 340 -8.90 -4.26 10.22
CA PHE A 340 -7.76 -3.42 10.57
C PHE A 340 -6.63 -4.24 11.21
N LYS A 341 -6.95 -5.05 12.23
CA LYS A 341 -6.00 -5.95 12.90
C LYS A 341 -5.43 -7.00 11.97
N LEU A 342 -6.25 -7.58 11.10
CA LEU A 342 -5.83 -8.52 10.08
C LEU A 342 -4.78 -7.88 9.15
N ALA A 343 -5.08 -6.71 8.60
CA ALA A 343 -4.17 -5.99 7.71
C ALA A 343 -2.89 -5.54 8.43
N ALA A 344 -3.00 -4.98 9.63
CA ALA A 344 -1.87 -4.52 10.44
C ALA A 344 -0.89 -5.66 10.81
N ASN A 345 -1.39 -6.89 10.89
CA ASN A 345 -0.59 -8.09 11.19
C ASN A 345 -0.16 -8.86 9.94
N SER A 346 -0.43 -8.37 8.72
CA SER A 346 -0.06 -9.08 7.50
C SER A 346 1.46 -9.17 7.30
N LEU A 347 1.87 -10.15 6.51
CA LEU A 347 3.23 -10.37 6.02
C LEU A 347 3.20 -10.37 4.48
N PRO A 348 4.31 -10.10 3.80
CA PRO A 348 4.36 -10.23 2.34
C PRO A 348 4.28 -11.71 1.94
N LEU A 349 3.41 -12.05 0.99
CA LEU A 349 3.54 -13.30 0.25
C LEU A 349 4.60 -13.08 -0.84
N ARG A 350 5.75 -13.76 -0.72
CA ARG A 350 6.92 -13.53 -1.58
C ARG A 350 6.75 -14.22 -2.93
N VAL A 351 6.66 -13.43 -4.01
CA VAL A 351 6.39 -13.92 -5.36
C VAL A 351 7.37 -13.37 -6.40
N SER A 352 7.42 -14.01 -7.57
CA SER A 352 8.10 -13.58 -8.79
C SER A 352 7.26 -13.91 -10.03
N ASP A 353 7.73 -13.50 -11.21
CA ASP A 353 7.16 -13.89 -12.52
C ASP A 353 5.64 -13.64 -12.63
N VAL A 354 5.19 -12.51 -12.09
CA VAL A 354 3.78 -12.10 -12.12
C VAL A 354 3.36 -11.88 -13.58
N THR A 355 2.22 -12.46 -13.95
CA THR A 355 1.63 -12.38 -15.28
C THR A 355 0.15 -11.98 -15.13
N PRO A 356 -0.35 -10.99 -15.88
CA PRO A 356 0.43 -10.03 -16.67
C PRO A 356 1.29 -9.14 -15.76
N GLY A 357 2.48 -8.77 -16.26
CA GLY A 357 3.42 -7.91 -15.54
C GLY A 357 3.18 -6.42 -15.77
N ASP A 358 2.40 -6.06 -16.80
CA ASP A 358 1.88 -4.70 -16.96
C ASP A 358 0.56 -4.57 -16.20
N TYR A 359 0.37 -3.43 -15.55
CA TYR A 359 -0.79 -3.12 -14.72
C TYR A 359 -2.04 -2.76 -15.54
N THR A 360 -1.97 -2.84 -16.88
CA THR A 360 -3.14 -2.82 -17.78
C THR A 360 -3.44 -4.22 -18.33
N LEU A 361 -4.71 -4.67 -18.22
CA LEU A 361 -5.17 -5.92 -18.81
C LEU A 361 -5.49 -5.75 -20.30
N THR A 362 -4.57 -6.17 -21.15
CA THR A 362 -4.78 -6.24 -22.62
C THR A 362 -5.53 -7.49 -23.08
N ARG A 363 -5.65 -8.49 -22.20
CA ARG A 363 -6.40 -9.73 -22.42
C ARG A 363 -7.53 -9.86 -21.39
N ASN A 364 -8.75 -10.09 -21.88
CA ASN A 364 -9.94 -10.30 -21.05
C ASN A 364 -10.72 -11.53 -21.57
N PRO A 365 -10.89 -12.63 -20.81
CA PRO A 365 -10.53 -12.83 -19.41
C PRO A 365 -9.02 -12.80 -19.14
N PRO A 366 -8.58 -12.24 -18.00
CA PRO A 366 -7.17 -12.24 -17.65
C PRO A 366 -6.64 -13.65 -17.39
N ALA A 367 -5.42 -13.91 -17.85
CA ALA A 367 -4.66 -15.09 -17.49
C ALA A 367 -3.64 -14.70 -16.42
N PHE A 368 -4.07 -14.75 -15.16
CA PHE A 368 -3.24 -14.32 -14.04
C PHE A 368 -2.37 -15.47 -13.51
N GLY A 369 -1.14 -15.18 -13.10
CA GLY A 369 -0.30 -16.17 -12.45
C GLY A 369 0.96 -15.56 -11.86
N PHE A 370 1.58 -16.26 -10.92
CA PHE A 370 2.81 -15.86 -10.26
C PHE A 370 3.55 -17.09 -9.75
N THR A 371 4.85 -16.95 -9.53
CA THR A 371 5.71 -17.99 -8.95
C THR A 371 5.99 -17.66 -7.49
N LEU A 372 5.83 -18.62 -6.60
CA LEU A 372 6.21 -18.49 -5.19
C LEU A 372 7.71 -18.61 -5.05
N LYS A 373 8.33 -17.72 -4.27
CA LYS A 373 9.76 -17.84 -3.94
C LYS A 373 10.04 -18.90 -2.88
N GLU A 374 9.02 -19.31 -2.15
CA GLU A 374 9.08 -20.38 -1.15
C GLU A 374 7.82 -21.26 -1.27
N PRO A 375 7.96 -22.61 -1.24
CA PRO A 375 6.81 -23.50 -1.24
C PRO A 375 5.85 -23.17 -0.09
N THR A 376 4.65 -22.71 -0.45
CA THR A 376 3.63 -22.24 0.49
C THR A 376 2.36 -23.06 0.29
N ALA A 377 1.87 -23.73 1.33
CA ALA A 377 0.63 -24.50 1.27
C ALA A 377 -0.61 -23.61 1.46
N ASN A 378 -1.80 -24.12 1.08
CA ASN A 378 -3.10 -23.51 1.37
C ASN A 378 -3.26 -22.04 0.90
N ILE A 379 -2.72 -21.72 -0.27
CA ILE A 379 -2.94 -20.42 -0.90
C ILE A 379 -4.39 -20.34 -1.40
N ALA A 380 -5.04 -19.21 -1.17
CA ALA A 380 -6.32 -18.88 -1.76
C ALA A 380 -6.24 -17.50 -2.41
N CYS A 381 -6.87 -17.35 -3.58
CA CYS A 381 -6.90 -16.12 -4.33
C CYS A 381 -8.32 -15.68 -4.63
N TYR A 382 -8.55 -14.38 -4.52
CA TYR A 382 -9.85 -13.73 -4.55
C TYR A 382 -9.81 -12.62 -5.60
N PRO A 383 -10.26 -12.88 -6.84
CA PRO A 383 -10.50 -11.81 -7.79
C PRO A 383 -11.68 -10.94 -7.32
N SER A 384 -11.65 -9.65 -7.59
CA SER A 384 -12.73 -8.72 -7.20
C SER A 384 -13.97 -8.86 -8.08
N ASP A 385 -13.83 -9.49 -9.25
CA ASP A 385 -14.89 -9.79 -10.20
C ASP A 385 -14.54 -11.08 -10.95
N GLY A 386 -15.57 -11.87 -11.26
CA GLY A 386 -15.49 -13.16 -11.94
C GLY A 386 -15.19 -14.35 -11.03
N ASP A 387 -15.75 -15.49 -11.39
CA ASP A 387 -15.38 -16.79 -10.81
C ASP A 387 -14.05 -17.25 -11.41
N ALA A 388 -13.18 -17.81 -10.56
CA ALA A 388 -11.85 -18.24 -10.96
C ALA A 388 -11.50 -19.65 -10.49
N THR A 389 -10.86 -20.39 -11.37
CA THR A 389 -10.19 -21.65 -11.05
C THR A 389 -8.71 -21.39 -10.79
N MET A 390 -8.25 -21.78 -9.60
CA MET A 390 -6.83 -21.78 -9.25
C MET A 390 -6.24 -23.18 -9.50
N SER A 391 -5.08 -23.21 -10.15
CA SER A 391 -4.29 -24.42 -10.39
C SER A 391 -2.83 -24.20 -10.03
N ARG A 392 -2.10 -25.30 -9.84
CA ARG A 392 -0.66 -25.28 -9.54
C ARG A 392 0.12 -26.06 -10.56
N LEU A 393 1.26 -25.51 -10.98
CA LEU A 393 2.26 -26.21 -11.78
C LEU A 393 3.48 -26.46 -10.89
N GLY A 394 3.58 -27.69 -10.37
CA GLY A 394 4.54 -28.02 -9.32
C GLY A 394 4.20 -27.34 -7.98
N ASP A 395 5.22 -27.09 -7.16
CA ASP A 395 5.04 -26.56 -5.81
C ASP A 395 5.02 -25.03 -5.73
N GLU A 396 5.41 -24.35 -6.81
CA GLU A 396 5.72 -22.92 -6.79
C GLU A 396 4.82 -22.08 -7.70
N ARG A 397 4.50 -22.56 -8.91
CA ARG A 397 3.76 -21.75 -9.89
C ARG A 397 2.25 -21.85 -9.64
N VAL A 398 1.63 -20.70 -9.39
CA VAL A 398 0.18 -20.53 -9.23
C VAL A 398 -0.39 -19.92 -10.49
N GLU A 399 -1.44 -20.54 -11.02
CA GLU A 399 -2.16 -20.09 -12.22
C GLU A 399 -3.64 -19.92 -11.91
N ILE A 400 -4.18 -18.75 -12.26
CA ILE A 400 -5.56 -18.36 -11.99
C ILE A 400 -6.22 -18.06 -13.33
N ARG A 401 -7.33 -18.75 -13.59
CA ARG A 401 -8.10 -18.61 -14.83
C ARG A 401 -9.53 -18.27 -14.48
N LEU A 402 -9.99 -17.14 -15.01
CA LEU A 402 -11.36 -16.71 -14.84
C LEU A 402 -12.25 -17.42 -15.86
N ASP A 403 -13.47 -17.74 -15.44
CA ASP A 403 -14.45 -18.45 -16.26
C ASP A 403 -15.05 -17.56 -17.37
N GLY A 404 -14.97 -16.24 -17.19
CA GLY A 404 -15.50 -15.24 -18.11
C GLY A 404 -14.78 -13.89 -18.02
N PRO A 405 -15.12 -12.94 -18.90
CA PRO A 405 -14.50 -11.62 -18.91
C PRO A 405 -14.89 -10.83 -17.66
N VAL A 406 -14.02 -9.90 -17.26
CA VAL A 406 -14.25 -8.96 -16.15
C VAL A 406 -14.69 -7.60 -16.69
N ALA A 407 -15.39 -6.82 -15.86
CA ALA A 407 -15.82 -5.47 -16.21
C ALA A 407 -14.64 -4.52 -16.50
N SER A 408 -14.89 -3.48 -17.31
CA SER A 408 -13.94 -2.38 -17.50
C SER A 408 -13.75 -1.57 -16.21
N GLY A 409 -12.62 -0.85 -16.10
CA GLY A 409 -12.21 -0.12 -14.91
C GLY A 409 -11.21 -0.91 -14.07
N ARG A 410 -11.31 -0.83 -12.73
CA ARG A 410 -10.34 -1.47 -11.84
C ARG A 410 -10.71 -2.92 -11.55
N TRP A 411 -9.78 -3.84 -11.85
CA TRP A 411 -9.86 -5.23 -11.44
C TRP A 411 -8.74 -5.56 -10.46
N ARG A 412 -9.07 -6.20 -9.34
CA ARG A 412 -8.11 -6.56 -8.29
C ARG A 412 -8.07 -8.06 -8.11
N ILE A 413 -6.93 -8.56 -7.67
CA ILE A 413 -6.81 -9.92 -7.19
C ILE A 413 -5.93 -9.96 -5.94
N ASN A 414 -6.45 -10.59 -4.89
CA ASN A 414 -5.74 -10.78 -3.63
C ASN A 414 -5.47 -12.25 -3.41
N CYS A 415 -4.22 -12.63 -3.17
CA CYS A 415 -3.80 -13.97 -2.83
C CYS A 415 -3.24 -13.98 -1.41
N THR A 416 -3.72 -14.92 -0.60
CA THR A 416 -3.33 -15.04 0.81
C THR A 416 -2.96 -16.46 1.16
N ALA A 417 -2.09 -16.60 2.14
CA ALA A 417 -1.71 -17.87 2.74
C ALA A 417 -1.46 -17.68 4.23
N MET A 418 -1.63 -18.73 5.02
CA MET A 418 -1.25 -18.68 6.43
C MET A 418 0.28 -18.76 6.53
N GLY A 419 0.89 -17.75 7.15
CA GLY A 419 2.32 -17.66 7.40
C GLY A 419 2.72 -18.04 8.84
N PRO A 420 3.95 -17.73 9.24
CA PRO A 420 4.43 -17.96 10.61
C PRO A 420 3.63 -17.14 11.63
N ASP A 421 3.64 -17.59 12.88
CA ASP A 421 2.97 -16.94 14.02
C ASP A 421 1.48 -16.64 13.81
N SER A 422 0.81 -17.45 12.99
CA SER A 422 -0.58 -17.26 12.58
C SER A 422 -0.85 -15.91 11.91
N ARG A 423 0.15 -15.34 11.23
CA ARG A 423 0.04 -14.10 10.45
C ARG A 423 -0.24 -14.43 9.00
N TRP A 424 -1.19 -13.72 8.40
CA TRP A 424 -1.52 -13.90 6.99
C TRP A 424 -0.45 -13.28 6.09
N GLN A 425 0.09 -14.09 5.18
CA GLN A 425 0.86 -13.61 4.05
C GLN A 425 -0.09 -13.10 2.96
N TRP A 426 0.21 -11.96 2.37
CA TRP A 426 -0.67 -11.26 1.44
C TRP A 426 0.10 -10.79 0.21
N PHE A 427 -0.45 -11.05 -0.98
CA PHE A 427 -0.02 -10.50 -2.25
C PHE A 427 -1.26 -10.02 -3.01
N GLY A 428 -1.32 -8.73 -3.30
CA GLY A 428 -2.41 -8.13 -4.07
C GLY A 428 -1.89 -7.48 -5.34
N MET A 429 -2.72 -7.48 -6.37
CA MET A 429 -2.50 -6.75 -7.61
C MET A 429 -3.76 -5.96 -7.96
N LEU A 430 -3.56 -4.78 -8.55
CA LEU A 430 -4.60 -3.95 -9.13
C LEU A 430 -4.23 -3.73 -10.59
N TYR A 431 -5.21 -3.93 -11.46
CA TYR A 431 -5.09 -3.69 -12.87
C TYR A 431 -6.19 -2.74 -13.37
N THR A 432 -5.87 -1.99 -14.43
CA THR A 432 -6.86 -1.29 -15.25
C THR A 432 -7.33 -2.19 -16.40
N VAL A 433 -8.62 -2.19 -16.67
CA VAL A 433 -9.28 -2.93 -17.74
C VAL A 433 -9.89 -1.92 -18.70
N PRO A 434 -9.34 -1.77 -19.92
CA PRO A 434 -9.84 -0.84 -20.93
C PRO A 434 -11.29 -1.09 -21.37
#